data_AF-A0AA87USY6-F1
#
_entry.id   AF-A0AA87USY6-F1
#
_cell.length_a   1.000
_cell.length_b   1.000
_cell.length_c   1.000
_cell.angle_alpha   90.00
_cell.angle_beta   90.00
_cell.angle_gamma   90.00
#
_symmetry.space_group_name_H-M   'P 1'
#
loop_
_entity.id
_entity.type
_entity.pdbx_description
1 polymer ?
#
loop_
_entity_poly.entity_id
_entity_poly.type
_entity_poly.pdbx_seq_one_letter_code
_entity_poly.pdbx_strand_id
1 'polypeptide(L)'
;MSKWKIDPAGVQTVLDNVKPDKESLEKALTEEKFQGVYDGLDWGSIITDAVPTAVSNVLNDQGTNLKNISNRINAGVIGVANATIAYNNGQEEMVGNFQTNMVSSAEDGDFSYFEEHGYKG
;
A
#
# COMPACT_ATOMS: atom_id res chain seq x y z
N MET A 1 -27.40 -3.70 4.54
CA MET A 1 -26.04 -3.26 4.14
C MET A 1 -25.18 -3.18 5.39
N SER A 2 -24.12 -3.99 5.49
CA SER A 2 -23.13 -3.86 6.56
C SER A 2 -22.52 -2.45 6.49
N LYS A 3 -22.63 -1.67 7.57
CA LYS A 3 -22.04 -0.33 7.65
C LYS A 3 -20.55 -0.45 7.35
N TRP A 4 -20.10 0.19 6.27
CA TRP A 4 -18.69 0.34 5.98
C TRP A 4 -18.11 1.25 7.06
N LYS A 5 -17.35 0.67 7.99
CA LYS A 5 -16.64 1.39 9.04
C LYS A 5 -15.18 1.02 8.91
N ILE A 6 -14.35 1.96 8.45
CA ILE A 6 -12.91 1.82 8.53
C ILE A 6 -12.51 1.94 10.00
N ASP A 7 -11.58 1.09 10.43
CA ASP A 7 -10.86 1.20 11.70
C ASP A 7 -9.45 1.74 11.40
N PRO A 8 -9.23 3.08 11.51
CA PRO A 8 -7.94 3.67 11.19
C PRO A 8 -6.80 3.13 12.07
N ALA A 9 -7.08 2.82 13.33
CA ALA A 9 -6.08 2.28 14.25
C ALA A 9 -5.70 0.85 13.88
N GLY A 10 -6.69 0.03 13.50
CA GLY A 10 -6.46 -1.30 12.94
C GLY A 10 -5.64 -1.27 11.66
N VAL A 11 -5.93 -0.34 10.74
CA VAL A 11 -5.14 -0.16 9.51
C VAL A 11 -3.71 0.28 9.83
N GLN A 12 -3.51 1.24 10.73
CA GLN A 12 -2.19 1.69 11.13
C GLN A 12 -1.35 0.55 11.73
N THR A 13 -1.97 -0.27 12.60
CA THR A 13 -1.32 -1.45 13.20
C THR A 13 -0.83 -2.43 12.12
N VAL A 14 -1.64 -2.68 11.09
CA VAL A 14 -1.23 -3.55 9.98
C VAL A 14 -0.08 -2.93 9.19
N LEU A 15 -0.15 -1.62 8.89
CA LEU A 15 0.93 -0.93 8.17
C LEU A 15 2.25 -0.92 8.96
N ASP A 16 2.18 -0.74 10.28
CA ASP A 16 3.34 -0.76 11.17
C ASP A 16 3.99 -2.15 11.22
N ASN A 17 3.20 -3.22 11.08
CA ASN A 17 3.71 -4.59 10.98
C ASN A 17 4.31 -4.91 9.60
N VAL A 18 3.74 -4.39 8.51
CA VAL A 18 4.23 -4.63 7.14
C VAL A 18 5.51 -3.87 6.84
N LYS A 19 5.72 -2.70 7.47
CA LYS A 19 6.89 -1.86 7.26
C LYS A 19 8.24 -2.55 7.55
N PRO A 20 8.48 -3.20 8.71
CA PRO A 20 9.74 -3.88 8.97
C PRO A 20 9.99 -5.07 8.03
N ASP A 21 8.93 -5.78 7.61
CA ASP A 21 9.03 -6.89 6.65
C ASP A 21 9.44 -6.38 5.27
N LYS A 22 8.84 -5.27 4.83
CA LYS A 22 9.22 -4.56 3.61
C LYS A 22 10.69 -4.12 3.66
N GLU A 23 11.11 -3.46 4.74
CA GLU A 23 12.49 -2.98 4.89
C GLU A 23 13.50 -4.14 4.90
N SER A 24 13.14 -5.27 5.51
CA SER A 24 13.96 -6.48 5.52
C SER A 24 14.09 -7.08 4.12
N LEU A 25 12.99 -7.13 3.36
CA LEU A 25 13.00 -7.56 1.97
C LEU A 25 13.86 -6.64 1.09
N GLU A 26 13.70 -5.32 1.21
CA GLU A 26 14.47 -4.35 0.43
C GLU A 26 15.98 -4.42 0.73
N LYS A 27 16.38 -4.65 1.99
CA LYS A 27 17.78 -4.89 2.37
C LYS A 27 18.32 -6.24 1.88
N ALA A 28 17.45 -7.23 1.68
CA ALA A 28 17.84 -8.53 1.16
C ALA A 28 18.02 -8.51 -0.37
N LEU A 29 17.27 -7.66 -1.07
CA LEU A 29 17.24 -7.54 -2.52
C LEU A 29 18.17 -6.42 -3.05
N THR A 30 19.43 -6.38 -2.60
CA THR A 30 20.40 -5.41 -3.11
C THR A 30 21.17 -5.98 -4.31
N GLU A 31 21.44 -5.13 -5.30
CA GLU A 31 22.29 -5.45 -6.46
C GLU A 31 23.64 -6.04 -6.01
N GLU A 32 24.21 -5.50 -4.93
CA GLU A 32 25.46 -5.96 -4.31
C GLU A 32 25.43 -7.43 -3.90
N LYS A 33 24.32 -7.91 -3.31
CA LYS A 33 24.19 -9.32 -2.92
C LYS A 33 24.07 -10.23 -4.12
N PHE A 34 23.40 -9.79 -5.17
CA PHE A 34 23.36 -10.54 -6.43
C PHE A 34 24.75 -10.58 -7.09
N GLN A 35 25.46 -9.45 -7.10
CA GLN A 35 26.83 -9.37 -7.64
C GLN A 35 27.80 -10.30 -6.92
N GLY A 36 27.75 -10.37 -5.58
CA GLY A 36 28.59 -11.31 -4.82
C GLY A 36 28.33 -12.78 -5.16
N VAL A 37 27.10 -13.14 -5.55
CA VAL A 37 26.80 -14.49 -6.06
C VAL A 37 27.36 -14.68 -7.47
N TYR A 38 27.23 -13.68 -8.35
CA TYR A 38 27.82 -13.72 -9.68
C TYR A 38 29.35 -13.86 -9.65
N ASP A 39 30.03 -13.10 -8.80
CA ASP A 39 31.49 -13.15 -8.64
C ASP A 39 31.96 -14.53 -8.15
N GLY A 40 31.18 -15.17 -7.25
CA GLY A 40 31.45 -16.52 -6.78
C GLY A 40 31.25 -17.61 -7.85
N LEU A 41 30.33 -17.39 -8.80
CA LEU A 41 30.07 -18.31 -9.91
C LEU A 41 31.14 -18.19 -11.00
N ASP A 42 31.63 -16.98 -11.27
CA ASP A 42 32.71 -16.72 -12.25
C ASP A 42 34.00 -17.45 -11.85
N TRP A 43 34.33 -17.46 -10.55
CA TRP A 43 35.48 -18.20 -10.02
C TRP A 43 35.42 -19.72 -10.29
N GLY A 44 34.24 -20.30 -10.48
CA GLY A 44 34.03 -21.73 -10.75
C GLY A 44 34.01 -22.12 -12.24
N SER A 45 34.04 -21.16 -13.16
CA SER A 45 33.79 -21.37 -14.60
C SER A 45 34.75 -22.34 -15.29
N ILE A 46 36.02 -22.43 -14.87
CA ILE A 46 37.05 -23.22 -15.56
C ILE A 46 36.71 -24.74 -15.66
N ILE A 47 35.78 -25.26 -14.84
CA ILE A 47 35.44 -26.70 -14.80
C ILE A 47 33.95 -26.99 -15.13
N THR A 48 33.03 -26.01 -15.02
CA THR A 48 31.57 -26.28 -15.02
C THR A 48 30.68 -25.22 -15.68
N ASP A 49 31.11 -24.53 -16.74
CA ASP A 49 30.40 -23.41 -17.44
C ASP A 49 28.86 -23.46 -17.55
N ALA A 50 28.26 -24.65 -17.71
CA ALA A 50 26.81 -24.81 -17.77
C ALA A 50 26.11 -24.45 -16.43
N VAL A 51 26.76 -24.66 -15.29
CA VAL A 51 26.20 -24.42 -13.95
C VAL A 51 26.18 -22.92 -13.61
N PRO A 52 27.27 -22.14 -13.73
CA PRO A 52 27.23 -20.67 -13.60
C PRO A 52 26.17 -20.02 -14.48
N THR A 53 26.05 -20.48 -15.74
CA THR A 53 25.06 -19.96 -16.70
C THR A 53 23.62 -20.23 -16.24
N ALA A 54 23.31 -21.46 -15.81
CA ALA A 54 21.99 -21.82 -15.32
C ALA A 54 21.61 -21.03 -14.04
N VAL A 55 22.56 -20.90 -13.11
CA VAL A 55 22.33 -20.13 -11.88
C VAL A 55 22.15 -18.64 -12.18
N SER A 56 22.91 -18.07 -13.11
CA SER A 56 22.76 -16.69 -13.56
C SER A 56 21.36 -16.40 -14.13
N ASN A 57 20.85 -17.30 -14.98
CA ASN A 57 19.50 -17.16 -15.52
C ASN A 57 18.43 -17.26 -14.44
N VAL A 58 18.56 -18.19 -13.48
CA VAL A 58 17.64 -18.30 -12.35
C VAL A 58 17.68 -17.02 -11.49
N LEU A 59 18.86 -16.48 -11.20
CA LEU A 59 18.99 -15.26 -10.42
C LEU A 59 18.37 -14.04 -11.12
N ASN A 60 18.54 -13.92 -12.44
CA ASN A 60 17.89 -12.85 -13.23
C ASN A 60 16.36 -12.96 -13.24
N ASP A 61 15.83 -14.17 -13.46
CA ASP A 61 14.37 -14.41 -13.43
C ASP A 61 13.80 -14.16 -12.03
N GLN A 62 14.48 -14.64 -10.99
CA GLN A 62 14.05 -14.42 -9.61
C GLN A 62 14.21 -12.96 -9.18
N GLY A 63 15.25 -12.26 -9.63
CA GLY A 63 15.43 -10.83 -9.37
C GLY A 63 14.25 -10.00 -9.88
N THR A 64 13.77 -10.30 -11.09
CA THR A 64 12.56 -9.68 -11.66
C THR A 64 11.32 -9.99 -10.82
N ASN A 65 11.12 -11.26 -10.42
CA ASN A 65 9.98 -11.65 -9.60
C ASN A 65 10.00 -10.98 -8.22
N LEU A 66 11.16 -10.93 -7.57
CA LEU A 66 11.35 -10.33 -6.25
C LEU A 66 11.13 -8.82 -6.30
N LYS A 67 11.60 -8.14 -7.36
CA LYS A 67 11.31 -6.72 -7.60
C LYS A 67 9.82 -6.46 -7.79
N ASN A 68 9.12 -7.32 -8.53
CA ASN A 68 7.66 -7.22 -8.70
C ASN A 68 6.91 -7.41 -7.38
N ILE A 69 7.37 -8.33 -6.51
CA ILE A 69 6.80 -8.51 -5.17
C ILE A 69 7.00 -7.24 -4.33
N SER A 70 8.22 -6.69 -4.31
CA SER A 70 8.51 -5.43 -3.60
C SER A 70 7.63 -4.28 -4.09
N ASN A 71 7.46 -4.13 -5.41
CA ASN A 71 6.57 -3.11 -6.00
C ASN A 71 5.12 -3.27 -5.55
N ARG A 72 4.61 -4.51 -5.45
CA ARG A 72 3.23 -4.77 -4.98
C ARG A 72 3.05 -4.43 -3.51
N ILE A 73 4.02 -4.80 -2.66
CA ILE A 73 4.01 -4.43 -1.23
C ILE A 73 3.98 -2.90 -1.10
N ASN A 74 4.84 -2.21 -1.85
CA ASN A 74 4.90 -0.76 -1.88
C ASN A 74 3.57 -0.11 -2.32
N ALA A 75 2.99 -0.59 -3.41
CA ALA A 75 1.70 -0.12 -3.89
C ALA A 75 0.57 -0.38 -2.87
N GLY A 76 0.59 -1.53 -2.19
CA GLY A 76 -0.38 -1.88 -1.16
C GLY A 76 -0.30 -0.95 0.05
N VAL A 77 0.90 -0.71 0.58
CA VAL A 77 1.13 0.20 1.72
C VAL A 77 0.65 1.62 1.38
N ILE A 78 1.06 2.14 0.23
CA ILE A 78 0.67 3.50 -0.20
C ILE A 78 -0.83 3.57 -0.46
N GLY A 79 -1.40 2.58 -1.16
CA GLY A 79 -2.81 2.55 -1.52
C GLY A 79 -3.72 2.51 -0.30
N VAL A 80 -3.43 1.62 0.66
CA VAL A 80 -4.22 1.49 1.90
C VAL A 80 -4.12 2.74 2.76
N ALA A 81 -2.91 3.31 2.93
CA ALA A 81 -2.73 4.54 3.69
C ALA A 81 -3.55 5.71 3.09
N ASN A 82 -3.49 5.91 1.77
CA ASN A 82 -4.24 6.96 1.09
C ASN A 82 -5.75 6.71 1.12
N ALA A 83 -6.21 5.46 0.99
CA ALA A 83 -7.62 5.13 1.10
C ALA A 83 -8.19 5.48 2.50
N THR A 84 -7.44 5.19 3.57
CA THR A 84 -7.83 5.57 4.93
C THR A 84 -7.90 7.09 5.10
N ILE A 85 -6.93 7.83 4.57
CA ILE A 85 -6.93 9.31 4.61
C ILE A 85 -8.13 9.87 3.85
N ALA A 86 -8.36 9.40 2.62
CA ALA A 86 -9.47 9.86 1.79
C ALA A 86 -10.83 9.60 2.47
N TYR A 87 -10.97 8.45 3.13
CA TYR A 87 -12.18 8.13 3.89
C TYR A 87 -12.40 9.10 5.05
N ASN A 88 -11.37 9.37 5.86
CA ASN A 88 -11.48 10.29 6.99
C ASN A 88 -11.82 11.71 6.51
N ASN A 89 -11.13 12.20 5.48
CA ASN A 89 -11.39 13.51 4.90
C ASN A 89 -12.83 13.61 4.37
N GLY A 90 -13.33 12.57 3.70
CA GLY A 90 -14.71 12.53 3.22
C GLY A 90 -15.74 12.54 4.35
N GLN A 91 -15.45 11.90 5.50
CA GLN A 91 -16.32 11.97 6.68
C GLN A 91 -16.31 13.36 7.30
N GLU A 92 -15.15 14.00 7.41
CA GLU A 92 -15.02 15.37 7.92
C GLU A 92 -15.74 16.38 7.04
N GLU A 93 -15.59 16.27 5.71
CA GLU A 93 -16.28 17.10 4.74
C GLU A 93 -17.79 16.91 4.82
N MET A 94 -18.26 15.66 4.90
CA MET A 94 -19.68 15.37 5.06
C MET A 94 -20.25 15.97 6.35
N VAL A 95 -19.56 15.82 7.49
CA VAL A 95 -19.97 16.42 8.77
C VAL A 95 -19.99 17.95 8.66
N GLY A 96 -18.97 18.55 8.08
CA GLY A 96 -18.89 19.99 7.86
C GLY A 96 -20.06 20.51 7.03
N ASN A 97 -20.38 19.85 5.93
CA ASN A 97 -21.50 20.21 5.06
C ASN A 97 -22.84 20.14 5.80
N PHE A 98 -23.09 19.08 6.58
CA PHE A 98 -24.31 18.99 7.39
C PHE A 98 -24.36 20.07 8.48
N GLN A 99 -23.24 20.40 9.12
CA GLN A 99 -23.19 21.48 10.12
C GLN A 99 -23.45 22.86 9.50
N THR A 100 -22.84 23.15 8.35
CA THR A 100 -23.08 24.41 7.62
C THR A 100 -24.55 24.55 7.23
N ASN A 101 -25.12 23.51 6.61
CA ASN A 101 -26.52 23.56 6.22
C ASN A 101 -27.47 23.62 7.42
N MET A 102 -27.10 23.05 8.58
CA MET A 102 -27.89 23.17 9.81
C MET A 102 -27.98 24.62 10.29
N VAL A 103 -26.87 25.35 10.24
CA VAL A 103 -26.86 26.77 10.60
C VAL A 103 -27.71 27.57 9.62
N SER A 104 -27.51 27.38 8.31
CA SER A 104 -28.30 28.09 7.28
C SER A 104 -29.80 27.80 7.39
N SER A 105 -30.19 26.53 7.52
CA SER A 105 -31.60 26.13 7.65
C SER A 105 -32.24 26.67 8.92
N ALA A 106 -31.46 26.87 9.99
CA ALA A 106 -31.95 27.48 11.22
C ALA A 106 -32.21 28.99 11.06
N GLU A 107 -31.53 29.65 10.11
CA GLU A 107 -31.71 31.07 9.80
C GLU A 107 -32.86 31.32 8.83
N ASP A 108 -32.98 30.53 7.76
CA ASP A 108 -33.95 30.76 6.67
C ASP A 108 -35.15 29.80 6.66
N GLY A 109 -35.10 28.71 7.43
CA GLY A 109 -36.15 27.69 7.50
C GLY A 109 -36.20 26.73 6.30
N ASP A 110 -35.21 26.74 5.41
CA ASP A 110 -35.13 25.81 4.27
C ASP A 110 -34.42 24.51 4.67
N PHE A 111 -35.18 23.40 4.74
CA PHE A 111 -34.63 22.09 5.10
C PHE A 111 -34.40 21.17 3.90
N SER A 112 -34.53 21.67 2.67
CA SER A 112 -34.42 20.87 1.43
C SER A 112 -33.12 20.06 1.34
N TYR A 113 -32.01 20.61 1.83
CA TYR A 113 -30.71 19.91 1.89
C TYR A 113 -30.81 18.59 2.67
N PHE A 114 -31.48 18.58 3.82
CA PHE A 114 -31.64 17.39 4.65
C PHE A 114 -32.64 16.41 4.07
N GLU A 115 -33.65 16.88 3.34
CA GLU A 115 -34.59 16.02 2.62
C GLU A 115 -33.92 15.28 1.46
N GLU A 116 -32.92 15.89 0.81
CA GLU A 116 -32.20 15.27 -0.29
C GLU A 116 -31.07 14.36 0.20
N HIS A 117 -30.29 14.80 1.19
CA HIS A 117 -29.02 14.16 1.59
C HIS A 117 -29.06 13.47 2.96
N GLY A 118 -30.07 13.80 3.79
CA GLY A 118 -30.21 13.27 5.15
C GLY A 118 -30.69 11.82 5.20
N TYR A 119 -30.67 11.25 6.40
CA TYR A 119 -31.15 9.89 6.63
C TYR A 119 -32.67 9.81 6.41
N LYS A 120 -33.08 9.15 5.32
CA LYS A 120 -34.47 8.75 5.10
C LYS A 120 -34.69 7.45 5.86
N GLY A 121 -35.44 7.54 6.97
CA GLY A 121 -35.79 6.41 7.83
C GLY A 121 -36.29 5.20 7.09
#